data_AF-A0A258ERD9-F1
#
_entry.id   AF-A0A258ERD9-F1
#
_cell.length_a   1.000
_cell.length_b   1.000
_cell.length_c   1.000
_cell.angle_alpha   90.00
_cell.angle_beta   90.00
_cell.angle_gamma   90.00
#
_symmetry.space_group_name_H-M   'P 1'
#
loop_
_entity.id
_entity.type
_entity.pdbx_description
1 polymer ?
#
loop_
_entity_poly.entity_id
_entity_poly.type
_entity_poly.pdbx_seq_one_letter_code
_entity_poly.pdbx_strand_id
1 'polypeptide(L)' 'MNLKNFVLESYDEMKNKVTWPKFSFLQNSAVLVLVASLIFALFIGVVDLGFENVMTWFYELF' A
#
# COMPACT_ATOMS: atom_id res chain seq x y z
N MET A 1 -33.52 13.91 -13.67
CA MET A 1 -32.22 13.60 -14.28
C MET A 1 -32.13 12.10 -14.49
N ASN A 2 -31.92 11.62 -15.71
CA ASN A 2 -31.75 10.20 -15.99
C ASN A 2 -30.38 9.73 -15.47
N LEU A 3 -30.32 8.57 -14.81
CA LEU A 3 -29.09 7.97 -14.26
C LEU A 3 -27.97 7.88 -15.32
N LYS A 4 -28.35 7.62 -16.58
CA LYS A 4 -27.45 7.57 -17.72
C LYS A 4 -26.71 8.89 -17.97
N ASN A 5 -27.36 10.03 -17.80
CA ASN A 5 -26.74 11.34 -18.01
C ASN A 5 -25.79 11.69 -16.86
N PHE A 6 -26.14 11.33 -15.62
CA PHE A 6 -25.28 11.54 -14.45
C PHE A 6 -23.94 10.80 -14.56
N VAL A 7 -23.95 9.54 -15.02
CA VAL A 7 -22.72 8.75 -15.22
C VAL A 7 -21.87 9.33 -16.37
N LEU A 8 -22.52 9.80 -17.45
CA LEU A 8 -21.82 10.42 -18.57
C LEU A 8 -21.16 11.75 -18.18
N GLU A 9 -21.86 12.62 -17.44
CA GLU A 9 -21.32 13.88 -16.94
C GLU A 9 -20.18 13.65 -15.93
N SER A 10 -20.32 12.66 -15.03
CA SER A 10 -19.28 12.31 -14.06
C SER A 10 -18.02 11.76 -14.75
N TYR A 11 -18.17 10.99 -15.83
CA TYR A 11 -17.04 10.49 -16.61
C TYR A 11 -16.31 11.62 -17.33
N ASP A 12 -17.05 12.55 -17.92
CA ASP A 12 -16.48 13.69 -18.63
C ASP A 12 -15.76 14.65 -17.67
N GLU A 13 -16.30 14.83 -16.46
CA GLU A 13 -15.67 15.62 -15.39
C GLU A 13 -14.36 14.99 -14.89
N MET A 14 -14.36 13.69 -14.59
CA MET A 14 -13.13 12.99 -14.16
C MET A 14 -12.03 13.00 -15.23
N LYS A 15 -12.38 13.10 -16.51
CA LYS A 15 -11.42 13.09 -17.61
C LYS A 15 -10.89 14.48 -17.96
N ASN A 16 -11.76 15.48 -18.00
CA ASN A 16 -11.43 16.81 -18.53
C ASN A 16 -11.17 17.86 -17.45
N LYS A 17 -11.70 17.67 -16.23
CA LYS A 17 -11.54 18.63 -15.11
C LYS A 17 -10.57 18.18 -14.02
N VAL A 18 -10.02 16.97 -14.10
CA VAL A 18 -9.07 16.46 -13.11
C VAL A 18 -7.69 16.32 -13.76
N THR A 19 -6.69 16.92 -13.13
CA THR A 19 -5.30 16.77 -13.54
C THR A 19 -4.77 15.41 -13.08
N TRP A 20 -4.94 14.39 -13.92
CA TRP A 20 -4.29 13.10 -13.70
C TRP A 20 -2.78 13.26 -13.84
N PRO A 21 -1.98 12.84 -12.85
CA PRO A 21 -0.54 12.81 -12.99
C PRO A 21 -0.15 11.82 -14.09
N LYS A 22 0.98 12.06 -14.75
CA LYS A 22 1.51 11.16 -15.78
C LYS A 22 1.70 9.75 -15.19
N PHE A 23 1.42 8.71 -15.97
CA PHE A 23 1.58 7.31 -15.56
C PHE A 23 2.97 6.99 -15.00
N SER A 24 4.02 7.63 -15.52
CA SER A 24 5.39 7.47 -15.00
C SER A 24 5.55 7.98 -13.56
N PHE A 25 4.84 9.04 -13.17
CA PHE A 25 4.85 9.54 -11.79
C PHE A 25 4.11 8.59 -10.85
N LEU A 26 2.98 8.03 -11.28
CA LEU A 26 2.24 7.03 -10.53
C LEU A 26 3.07 5.77 -10.27
N GLN A 27 3.81 5.30 -11.29
CA GLN A 27 4.72 4.16 -11.13
C GLN A 27 5.84 4.47 -10.12
N ASN A 28 6.44 5.65 -10.19
CA ASN A 28 7.48 6.03 -9.23
C ASN A 28 6.96 6.03 -7.78
N SER A 29 5.76 6.59 -7.55
CA SER A 29 5.12 6.56 -6.22
C SER A 29 4.76 5.14 -5.77
N ALA A 30 4.28 4.29 -6.68
CA ALA A 30 3.97 2.90 -6.37
C ALA A 30 5.22 2.09 -6.02
N VAL A 31 6.31 2.28 -6.77
CA VAL A 31 7.61 1.62 -6.50
C VAL A 31 8.18 2.07 -5.16
N LEU A 32 8.09 3.36 -4.82
CA LEU A 32 8.50 3.87 -3.51
C LEU A 32 7.76 3.15 -2.37
N VAL A 33 6.44 3.02 -2.49
CA VAL A 33 5.61 2.32 -1.48
C VAL A 33 5.95 0.84 -1.40
N LEU A 34 6.20 0.17 -2.53
CA LEU A 34 6.59 -1.24 -2.57
C LEU A 34 7.93 -1.48 -1.87
N VAL A 35 8.91 -0.60 -2.08
CA VAL A 35 10.21 -0.70 -1.38
C VAL A 35 10.04 -0.45 0.12
N ALA A 36 9.23 0.54 0.50
CA ALA A 36 8.95 0.81 1.91
C ALA A 36 8.26 -0.39 2.60
N SER A 37 7.28 -1.03 1.95
CA SER A 37 6.60 -2.21 2.51
C SER A 37 7.52 -3.42 2.63
N LEU A 38 8.46 -3.59 1.69
CA LEU A 38 9.48 -4.64 1.77
C LEU A 38 10.38 -4.47 3.01
N ILE A 39 10.80 -3.24 3.31
CA ILE A 39 11.61 -2.93 4.50
C ILE A 39 10.82 -3.24 5.78
N PHE A 40 9.55 -2.84 5.85
CA PHE A 40 8.70 -3.16 7.00
C PHE A 40 8.49 -4.66 7.17
N ALA A 41 8.30 -5.40 6.08
CA ALA A 41 8.16 -6.86 6.12
C ALA A 41 9.42 -7.53 6.70
N LEU A 42 10.61 -7.09 6.29
CA LEU A 42 11.87 -7.59 6.85
C LEU A 42 12.01 -7.23 8.33
N PHE A 43 11.68 -6.01 8.72
CA PHE A 43 11.75 -5.58 10.11
C PHE A 43 10.83 -6.41 11.01
N ILE A 44 9.56 -6.58 10.61
CA ILE A 44 8.59 -7.41 11.35
C ILE A 44 9.09 -8.86 11.42
N GLY A 45 9.61 -9.41 10.32
CA GLY A 45 10.19 -10.76 10.33
C GLY A 45 11.35 -10.94 11.32
N VAL A 46 12.21 -9.94 11.49
CA VAL A 46 13.28 -9.97 12.50
C VAL A 46 12.70 -9.92 13.92
N VAL A 47 11.70 -9.08 14.14
CA VAL A 47 11.02 -8.97 15.44
C VAL A 47 10.34 -10.29 15.79
N ASP A 48 9.60 -10.89 14.87
CA ASP A 48 8.90 -12.17 15.08
C ASP A 48 9.87 -13.29 15.45
N LEU A 49 10.98 -13.44 14.70
CA LEU A 49 12.03 -14.42 14.99
C LEU A 49 12.72 -14.16 16.34
N GLY A 50 12.98 -12.88 16.65
CA GLY A 50 13.57 -12.49 17.92
C GLY A 50 12.67 -12.86 19.11
N PHE A 51 11.37 -12.56 19.00
CA PHE A 51 10.39 -12.88 20.04
C PHE A 51 10.18 -14.38 20.21
N GLU A 52 10.08 -15.15 19.12
CA GLU A 52 9.94 -16.62 19.20
C GLU A 52 11.13 -17.26 19.91
N ASN A 53 12.36 -16.84 19.57
CA ASN A 53 13.57 -17.37 20.18
C ASN A 53 13.69 -16.99 21.66
N VAL A 54 13.38 -15.74 22.02
CA VAL A 54 13.39 -15.29 23.43
C VAL A 54 12.34 -16.04 24.24
N MET A 55 11.13 -16.22 23.68
CA MET A 55 10.04 -16.90 24.36
C MET A 55 10.32 -18.39 24.57
N THR A 56 10.87 -19.07 23.55
CA THR A 56 11.29 -20.47 23.66
C THR A 56 12.35 -20.64 24.74
N TRP A 57 13.37 -19.76 24.76
CA TRP A 57 14.41 -19.80 25.80
C TRP A 57 13.85 -19.56 27.20
N PHE A 58 12.89 -18.64 27.35
CA PHE A 58 12.22 -18.38 28.62
C PHE A 58 11.38 -19.58 29.09
N TYR A 59 10.68 -20.27 28.18
CA TYR A 59 9.93 -21.48 28.49
C TYR A 59 10.81 -22.69 28.80
N GLU A 60 12.00 -22.81 28.20
CA GLU A 60 12.94 -23.89 28.54
C GLU A 60 13.64 -23.69 29.89
N LEU A 61 13.74 -22.44 30.34
CA LEU A 61 14.33 -22.07 31.64
C LEU A 61 13.41 -22.33 32.84
N PHE A 62 12.10 -22.42 32.63
CA PHE A 62 11.07 -22.58 33.66
C PHE A 62 10.40 -23.95 33.59
#